data_AF-A0A926U977-F1
#
_entry.id   AF-A0A926U977-F1
#
_cell.length_a   1.000
_cell.length_b   1.000
_cell.length_c   1.000
_cell.angle_alpha   90.00
_cell.angle_beta   90.00
_cell.angle_gamma   90.00
#
_symmetry.space_group_name_H-M   'P 1'
#
loop_
_entity.id
_entity.type
_entity.pdbx_description
1 polymer ?
#
loop_
_entity_poly.entity_id
_entity_poly.type
_entity_poly.pdbx_seq_one_letter_code
_entity_poly.pdbx_strand_id
1 'polypeptide(L)'
;MSAIRSGEVYAPSDRTDLPAPAHFAMLHIRPTWLHTIAAEMAEKFVSLPFFSTAFLTDAKLNRLFLALQVAVDQKNSNLEHDEALWDFLSYPIRRYASNSPSVRFLKSSYAAVRLACDYLHAYYGSDIS
;
A
#
# COMPACT_ATOMS: atom_id res chain seq x y z
N MET A 1 2.36 -5.20 13.82
CA MET A 1 1.19 -4.43 13.33
C MET A 1 -0.05 -5.32 13.47
N SER A 2 -1.16 -4.85 14.04
CA SER A 2 -2.42 -5.63 14.10
C SER A 2 -3.37 -5.16 12.99
N ALA A 3 -4.01 -6.09 12.28
CA ALA A 3 -5.05 -5.78 11.30
C ALA A 3 -6.40 -6.10 11.94
N ILE A 4 -7.24 -5.07 12.12
CA ILE A 4 -8.55 -5.18 12.79
C ILE A 4 -9.64 -5.09 11.73
N ARG A 5 -10.61 -6.01 11.73
CA ARG A 5 -11.75 -5.94 10.81
C ARG A 5 -12.80 -4.97 11.36
N SER A 6 -13.45 -4.24 10.44
CA SER A 6 -14.61 -3.41 10.78
C SER A 6 -15.74 -4.30 11.33
N GLY A 7 -16.04 -4.17 12.63
CA GLY A 7 -17.05 -4.97 13.34
C GLY A 7 -16.50 -5.87 14.46
N GLU A 8 -15.18 -6.00 14.60
CA GLU A 8 -14.57 -6.66 15.76
C GLU A 8 -14.58 -5.72 16.97
N VAL A 9 -15.27 -6.11 18.04
CA VAL A 9 -15.26 -5.39 19.33
C VAL A 9 -13.95 -5.70 20.03
N TYR A 10 -13.01 -4.76 20.00
CA TYR A 10 -11.83 -4.81 20.87
C TYR A 10 -12.16 -4.10 22.18
N ALA A 11 -12.06 -4.82 23.29
CA ALA A 11 -11.79 -4.18 24.57
C ALA A 11 -10.33 -3.68 24.51
N PRO A 12 -10.04 -2.39 24.80
CA PRO A 12 -8.67 -1.94 24.90
C PRO A 12 -7.93 -2.85 25.89
N SER A 13 -6.81 -3.41 25.46
CA SER A 13 -6.04 -4.32 26.30
C SER A 13 -5.55 -3.53 27.52
N ASP A 14 -5.94 -3.96 28.72
CA ASP A 14 -5.42 -3.48 30.02
C ASP A 14 -3.94 -3.87 30.22
N ARG A 15 -3.08 -3.58 29.23
CA ARG A 15 -1.63 -3.80 29.34
C ARG A 15 -1.02 -2.60 30.06
N THR A 16 -0.86 -2.75 31.37
CA THR A 16 -0.20 -1.77 32.25
C THR A 16 1.32 -1.72 32.08
N ASP A 17 1.94 -2.69 31.40
CA ASP A 17 3.40 -2.82 31.33
C ASP A 17 3.97 -2.50 29.94
N LEU A 18 3.82 -1.24 29.49
CA LEU A 18 4.60 -0.72 28.37
C LEU A 18 5.81 0.03 28.93
N PRO A 19 7.06 -0.41 28.66
CA PRO A 19 8.26 0.13 29.31
C PRO A 19 8.67 1.57 28.90
N ALA A 20 7.79 2.33 28.22
CA ALA A 20 7.98 3.71 27.79
C ALA A 20 6.62 4.23 27.27
N PRO A 21 6.42 5.55 27.05
CA PRO A 21 5.25 6.01 26.30
C PRO A 21 5.22 5.33 24.93
N ALA A 22 4.22 4.47 24.73
CA ALA A 22 4.04 3.73 23.49
C ALA A 22 3.27 4.58 22.48
N HIS A 23 3.81 4.71 21.28
CA HIS A 23 3.07 5.28 20.15
C HIS A 23 2.32 4.18 19.42
N PHE A 24 1.01 4.38 19.27
CA PHE A 24 0.15 3.50 18.49
C PHE A 24 -0.26 4.23 17.21
N ALA A 25 0.15 3.69 16.07
CA ALA A 25 -0.30 4.14 14.76
C ALA A 25 -1.35 3.16 14.23
N MET A 26 -2.48 3.67 13.75
CA MET A 26 -3.57 2.89 13.17
C MET A 26 -3.96 3.48 11.83
N LEU A 27 -4.14 2.61 10.85
CA LEU A 27 -4.62 2.99 9.52
C LEU A 27 -5.94 2.27 9.24
N HIS A 28 -6.94 3.06 8.87
CA HIS A 28 -8.24 2.54 8.46
C HIS A 28 -8.37 2.61 6.94
N ILE A 29 -8.34 1.44 6.28
CA ILE A 29 -8.39 1.34 4.82
C ILE A 29 -9.85 1.14 4.40
N ARG A 30 -10.32 1.95 3.45
CA ARG A 30 -11.64 1.76 2.85
C ARG A 30 -11.63 0.51 1.95
N PRO A 31 -12.65 -0.37 2.01
CA PRO A 31 -12.72 -1.55 1.15
C PRO A 31 -12.62 -1.24 -0.34
N THR A 32 -13.12 -0.07 -0.76
CA THR A 32 -13.02 0.39 -2.15
C THR A 32 -11.57 0.53 -2.62
N TRP A 33 -10.64 0.93 -1.74
CA TRP A 33 -9.23 1.06 -2.10
C TRP A 33 -8.58 -0.30 -2.33
N LEU A 34 -8.88 -1.27 -1.47
CA LEU A 34 -8.41 -2.65 -1.64
C LEU A 34 -8.93 -3.27 -2.95
N HIS A 35 -10.19 -2.99 -3.29
CA HIS A 35 -10.77 -3.42 -4.55
C HIS A 35 -10.08 -2.76 -5.76
N THR A 36 -9.87 -1.44 -5.74
CA THR A 36 -9.18 -0.71 -6.80
C THR A 36 -7.78 -1.27 -7.04
N ILE A 37 -6.98 -1.42 -5.98
CA ILE A 37 -5.62 -1.97 -6.09
C ILE A 37 -5.64 -3.40 -6.61
N ALA A 38 -6.54 -4.25 -6.11
CA ALA A 38 -6.64 -5.62 -6.59
C ALA A 38 -7.06 -5.69 -8.08
N ALA A 39 -7.94 -4.80 -8.53
CA ALA A 39 -8.37 -4.73 -9.92
C ALA A 39 -7.24 -4.25 -10.83
N GLU A 40 -6.49 -3.24 -10.39
CA GLU A 40 -5.31 -2.73 -11.09
C GLU A 40 -4.21 -3.80 -11.18
N MET A 41 -3.92 -4.51 -10.08
CA MET A 41 -2.96 -5.64 -10.07
C MET A 41 -3.34 -6.77 -11.04
N ALA A 42 -4.63 -6.95 -11.31
CA ALA A 42 -5.15 -8.01 -12.15
C ALA A 42 -5.44 -7.56 -13.60
N GLU A 43 -5.35 -6.26 -13.89
CA GLU A 43 -5.82 -5.62 -15.12
C GLU A 43 -7.28 -5.95 -15.47
N LYS A 44 -8.11 -6.24 -14.46
CA LYS A 44 -9.52 -6.64 -14.66
C LYS A 44 -10.34 -6.41 -13.40
N PHE A 45 -11.66 -6.45 -13.54
CA PHE A 45 -12.55 -6.50 -12.39
C PHE A 45 -12.31 -7.77 -11.57
N VAL A 46 -12.13 -7.61 -10.26
CA VAL A 46 -11.93 -8.71 -9.30
C VAL A 46 -12.86 -8.54 -8.11
N SER A 47 -13.16 -9.62 -7.41
CA SER A 47 -13.87 -9.52 -6.14
C SER A 47 -12.99 -8.85 -5.06
N LEU A 48 -13.64 -8.29 -4.03
CA LEU A 48 -12.94 -7.69 -2.90
C LEU A 48 -11.94 -8.69 -2.28
N PRO A 49 -10.68 -8.29 -2.02
CA PRO A 49 -9.72 -9.16 -1.36
C PRO A 49 -10.21 -9.62 0.02
N PHE A 50 -10.17 -10.93 0.25
CA PHE A 50 -10.56 -11.56 1.51
C PHE A 50 -9.34 -12.05 2.28
N PHE A 51 -9.20 -11.59 3.51
CA PHE A 51 -8.08 -11.88 4.41
C PHE A 51 -8.55 -12.79 5.53
N SER A 52 -8.30 -14.10 5.43
CA SER A 52 -8.75 -15.09 6.41
C SER A 52 -7.95 -15.11 7.71
N THR A 53 -6.77 -14.48 7.73
CA THR A 53 -5.83 -14.51 8.86
C THR A 53 -5.37 -13.09 9.23
N ALA A 54 -4.89 -12.90 10.45
CA ALA A 54 -4.24 -11.67 10.89
C ALA A 54 -2.71 -11.75 10.67
N PHE A 55 -2.08 -10.66 10.23
CA PHE A 55 -0.69 -10.67 9.73
C PHE A 55 0.30 -10.03 10.71
N LEU A 56 0.21 -10.39 11.99
CA LEU A 56 0.81 -9.65 13.10
C LEU A 56 2.34 -9.48 13.05
N THR A 57 3.05 -10.42 12.41
CA THR A 57 4.51 -10.60 12.51
C THR A 57 5.28 -10.39 11.20
N ASP A 58 4.64 -9.94 10.12
CA ASP A 58 5.34 -9.74 8.85
C ASP A 58 6.24 -8.49 8.91
N ALA A 59 7.55 -8.72 8.95
CA ALA A 59 8.56 -7.66 9.01
C ALA A 59 8.54 -6.74 7.77
N LYS A 60 8.21 -7.26 6.58
CA LYS A 60 8.12 -6.47 5.35
C LYS A 60 6.85 -5.61 5.37
N LEU A 61 5.72 -6.15 5.80
CA LEU A 61 4.49 -5.36 5.96
C LEU A 61 4.69 -4.24 6.99
N ASN A 62 5.36 -4.53 8.12
CA ASN A 62 5.69 -3.52 9.13
C ASN A 62 6.59 -2.40 8.54
N ARG A 63 7.59 -2.74 7.73
CA ARG A 63 8.46 -1.75 7.07
C ARG A 63 7.69 -0.88 6.07
N LEU A 64 6.83 -1.47 5.26
CA LEU A 64 5.99 -0.74 4.30
C LEU A 64 5.03 0.21 5.01
N PHE A 65 4.45 -0.22 6.14
CA PHE A 65 3.59 0.63 6.96
C PHE A 65 4.33 1.85 7.51
N LEU A 66 5.55 1.66 8.02
CA LEU A 66 6.38 2.77 8.50
C LEU A 66 6.79 3.72 7.37
N ALA A 67 7.12 3.19 6.19
CA ALA A 67 7.45 4.01 5.03
C ALA A 67 6.26 4.88 4.59
N LEU A 68 5.05 4.31 4.57
CA LEU A 68 3.82 5.06 4.31
C LEU A 68 3.61 6.17 5.34
N GLN A 69 3.80 5.88 6.62
CA GLN A 69 3.65 6.89 7.67
C GLN A 69 4.64 8.05 7.48
N VAL A 70 5.92 7.74 7.21
CA VAL A 70 6.94 8.75 6.94
C VAL A 70 6.57 9.59 5.72
N ALA A 71 6.09 8.96 4.64
CA ALA A 71 5.69 9.69 3.44
C ALA A 71 4.59 10.71 3.75
N VAL A 72 3.55 10.28 4.49
CA VAL A 72 2.43 11.14 4.94
C VAL A 72 2.91 12.30 5.82
N ASP A 73 3.85 12.06 6.72
CA ASP A 73 4.31 13.08 7.66
C ASP A 73 5.28 14.11 7.03
N GLN A 74 6.04 13.73 5.99
CA GLN A 74 7.15 14.55 5.47
C GLN A 74 6.79 15.58 4.39
N LYS A 75 5.50 15.83 4.10
CA LYS A 75 5.06 16.68 2.96
C LYS A 75 5.73 16.24 1.64
N ASN A 76 5.88 14.93 1.46
CA ASN A 76 6.38 14.37 0.21
C ASN A 76 5.46 14.72 -0.95
N SER A 77 5.92 14.52 -2.18
CA SER A 77 5.08 14.72 -3.36
C SER A 77 3.86 13.79 -3.32
N ASN A 78 2.77 14.18 -3.97
CA ASN A 78 1.58 13.32 -4.06
C ASN A 78 1.91 11.94 -4.68
N LEU A 79 2.87 11.91 -5.61
CA LEU A 79 3.31 10.67 -6.25
C LEU A 79 3.98 9.70 -5.27
N GLU A 80 4.87 10.20 -4.40
CA GLU A 80 5.54 9.37 -3.38
C GLU A 80 4.55 8.81 -2.35
N HIS A 81 3.50 9.58 -2.02
CA HIS A 81 2.41 9.09 -1.18
C HIS A 81 1.64 7.96 -1.86
N ASP A 82 1.27 8.14 -3.12
CA ASP A 82 0.53 7.15 -3.90
C ASP A 82 1.36 5.86 -4.09
N GLU A 83 2.66 5.99 -4.35
CA GLU A 83 3.59 4.85 -4.45
C GLU A 83 3.69 4.10 -3.12
N ALA A 84 3.93 4.80 -2.01
CA ALA A 84 4.02 4.17 -0.69
C ALA A 84 2.72 3.46 -0.28
N LEU A 85 1.57 4.07 -0.61
CA LEU A 85 0.26 3.49 -0.38
C LEU A 85 0.04 2.24 -1.25
N TRP A 86 0.41 2.32 -2.52
CA TRP A 86 0.32 1.21 -3.47
C TRP A 86 1.16 0.01 -3.01
N ASP A 87 2.42 0.23 -2.65
CA ASP A 87 3.31 -0.80 -2.16
C ASP A 87 2.79 -1.45 -0.87
N PHE A 88 2.31 -0.62 0.06
CA PHE A 88 1.76 -1.09 1.31
C PHE A 88 0.49 -1.92 1.12
N LEU A 89 -0.42 -1.56 0.22
CA LEU A 89 -1.70 -2.26 0.02
C LEU A 89 -1.59 -3.48 -0.91
N SER A 90 -0.77 -3.40 -1.95
CA SER A 90 -0.57 -4.49 -2.92
C SER A 90 0.14 -5.69 -2.26
N TYR A 91 1.05 -5.44 -1.32
CA TYR A 91 1.78 -6.49 -0.61
C TYR A 91 0.86 -7.46 0.16
N PRO A 92 -0.03 -7.02 1.07
CA PRO A 92 -0.92 -7.92 1.78
C PRO A 92 -1.91 -8.57 0.85
N ILE A 93 -2.44 -7.87 -0.17
CA ILE A 93 -3.34 -8.49 -1.17
C ILE A 93 -2.65 -9.68 -1.82
N ARG A 94 -1.42 -9.50 -2.32
CA ARG A 94 -0.67 -10.59 -2.97
C ARG A 94 -0.29 -11.72 -2.01
N ARG A 95 0.10 -11.37 -0.78
CA ARG A 95 0.69 -12.33 0.16
C ARG A 95 -0.37 -13.11 0.93
N TYR A 96 -1.52 -12.50 1.17
CA TYR A 96 -2.46 -12.95 2.18
C TYR A 96 -3.92 -13.00 1.77
N ALA A 97 -4.31 -12.37 0.65
CA ALA A 97 -5.68 -12.53 0.19
C ALA A 97 -5.89 -13.99 -0.25
N SER A 98 -6.94 -14.62 0.27
CA SER A 98 -7.30 -15.99 -0.09
C SER A 98 -7.73 -16.11 -1.55
N ASN A 99 -8.25 -15.00 -2.10
CA ASN A 99 -8.56 -14.80 -3.51
C ASN A 99 -7.52 -13.88 -4.19
N SER A 100 -6.23 -14.04 -3.86
CA SER A 100 -5.18 -13.21 -4.45
C SER A 100 -5.28 -13.18 -5.97
N PRO A 101 -5.31 -11.99 -6.59
CA PRO A 101 -5.29 -11.90 -8.04
C PRO A 101 -4.00 -12.53 -8.58
N SER A 102 -4.10 -13.26 -9.70
CA SER A 102 -2.93 -13.64 -10.47
C SER A 102 -2.31 -12.36 -11.01
N VAL A 103 -1.21 -11.91 -10.42
CA VAL A 103 -0.48 -10.74 -10.91
C VAL A 103 -0.05 -11.06 -12.34
N ARG A 104 -0.65 -10.38 -13.30
CA ARG A 104 -0.17 -10.44 -14.66
C ARG A 104 1.14 -9.67 -14.64
N PHE A 105 2.25 -10.36 -14.90
CA PHE A 105 3.47 -9.64 -15.22
C PHE A 105 3.16 -8.83 -16.48
N LEU A 106 2.99 -7.51 -16.32
CA LEU A 106 3.00 -6.58 -17.44
C LEU A 106 4.20 -6.97 -18.28
N LYS A 107 3.96 -7.41 -19.52
CA LYS A 107 5.04 -7.60 -20.48
C LYS A 107 5.77 -6.27 -20.53
N SER A 108 6.98 -6.26 -19.98
CA SER A 108 7.87 -5.12 -19.82
C SER A 108 7.59 -4.03 -20.87
N SER A 109 6.80 -3.02 -20.50
CA SER A 109 6.55 -1.83 -21.32
C SER A 109 7.74 -0.87 -21.27
N TYR A 110 8.93 -1.40 -20.97
CA TYR A 110 10.19 -0.68 -20.80
C TYR A 110 10.48 0.26 -21.96
N ALA A 111 10.10 -0.11 -23.19
CA ALA A 111 10.23 0.75 -24.34
C ALA A 111 9.38 2.03 -24.22
N ALA A 112 8.10 1.91 -23.83
CA ALA A 112 7.20 3.06 -23.68
C ALA A 112 7.55 3.93 -22.47
N VAL A 113 7.91 3.30 -21.34
CA VAL A 113 8.35 4.02 -20.13
C VAL A 113 9.65 4.77 -20.41
N ARG A 114 10.62 4.13 -21.07
CA ARG A 114 11.88 4.79 -21.45
C ARG A 114 11.65 5.93 -22.42
N LEU A 115 10.75 5.77 -23.39
CA LEU A 115 10.39 6.83 -24.34
C LEU A 115 9.72 8.02 -23.64
N ALA A 116 8.86 7.78 -22.64
CA ALA A 116 8.28 8.83 -21.81
C ALA A 116 9.33 9.53 -20.94
N CYS A 117 10.26 8.78 -20.33
CA CYS A 117 11.39 9.36 -19.59
C CYS A 117 12.30 10.19 -20.49
N ASP A 118 12.66 9.66 -21.67
CA ASP A 118 13.50 10.34 -22.66
C ASP A 118 12.82 11.63 -23.15
N TYR A 119 11.51 11.61 -23.38
CA TYR A 119 10.72 12.79 -23.74
C TYR A 119 10.70 13.83 -22.62
N LEU A 120 10.38 13.43 -21.38
CA LEU A 120 10.38 14.35 -20.25
C LEU A 120 11.77 14.97 -20.04
N HIS A 121 12.84 14.19 -20.20
CA HIS A 121 14.21 14.68 -20.05
C HIS A 121 14.62 15.62 -21.19
N ALA A 122 14.17 15.34 -22.42
CA ALA A 122 14.48 16.16 -23.60
C ALA A 122 13.74 17.51 -23.59
N TYR A 123 12.53 17.57 -23.01
CA TYR A 123 11.66 18.75 -23.09
C TYR A 123 11.49 19.52 -21.76
N TYR A 124 12.06 19.05 -20.64
CA TYR A 124 11.98 19.73 -19.34
C TYR A 124 12.60 21.14 -19.33
N GLY A 125 13.54 21.42 -20.25
CA GLY A 125 14.21 22.72 -20.36
C GLY A 125 13.56 23.69 -21.33
N SER A 126 12.54 23.27 -22.09
CA SER A 126 11.96 24.05 -23.20
C SER A 126 10.55 24.58 -22.95
N ASP A 127 9.86 24.15 -21.90
CA ASP A 127 8.49 24.60 -21.56
C ASP A 127 8.41 25.32 -20.20
N ILE A 128 9.16 26.42 -20.07
CA ILE A 128 8.77 27.53 -19.19
C ILE A 128 8.91 28.82 -20.01
N SER A 129 7.78 29.29 -20.53
CA SER A 129 7.55 30.65 -21.02
C SER A 129 6.17 31.08 -20.52
#